data_AF-A0A1R3GB77-F1
#
_entry.id   AF-A0A1R3GB77-F1
#
_cell.length_a   1.000
_cell.length_b   1.000
_cell.length_c   1.000
_cell.angle_alpha   90.00
_cell.angle_beta   90.00
_cell.angle_gamma   90.00
#
_symmetry.space_group_name_H-M   'P 1'
#
loop_
_entity.id
_entity.type
_entity.pdbx_description
1 polymer ?
#
loop_
_entity_poly.entity_id
_entity_poly.type
_entity_poly.pdbx_seq_one_letter_code
_entity_poly.pdbx_strand_id
1 'polypeptide(L)'
;MASEGAQGNEVIERRSAGHLPTVWDAQLVNSFTSPYSYEIHGTRLEELKQDVRKLLVSMKEPREQLDLINNMQRLGVSYHFEKEIKNILANLVDPNNFATDLYTVALQFRLLRQNGFSITTDVINKFMDSDGKFMDTLQEDVNGLLSLYEASYLAFPDEESVYLKEVQELVRWSKDLNLKEKLPFGRDRLLEGYFWAVGCVSPPLQSFSKLRRDIAKFTYLATILDDVHDVYGSLDELEKYRIATSW
;
A
#
# COMPACT_ATOMS: atom_id res chain seq x y z
N MET A 1 -6.46 7.41 -82.72
CA MET A 1 -5.60 8.54 -82.30
C MET A 1 -6.07 8.97 -80.92
N ALA A 2 -5.20 8.79 -79.93
CA ALA A 2 -5.44 9.23 -78.56
C ALA A 2 -5.25 10.76 -78.48
N SER A 3 -6.05 11.43 -77.66
CA SER A 3 -5.72 12.75 -77.13
C SER A 3 -5.95 12.72 -75.62
N GLU A 4 -4.84 12.84 -74.89
CA GLU A 4 -4.74 12.84 -73.43
C GLU A 4 -5.47 14.04 -72.82
N GLY A 5 -6.35 13.79 -71.85
CA GLY A 5 -6.89 14.81 -70.96
C GLY A 5 -5.97 14.96 -69.76
N ALA A 6 -5.35 16.12 -69.60
CA ALA A 6 -4.57 16.50 -68.43
C ALA A 6 -5.50 16.61 -67.19
N GLN A 7 -5.29 15.74 -66.19
CA GLN A 7 -5.88 15.90 -64.86
C GLN A 7 -5.02 16.87 -64.05
N GLY A 8 -5.59 18.02 -63.71
CA GLY A 8 -4.99 18.98 -62.79
C GLY A 8 -4.89 18.40 -61.37
N ASN A 9 -3.71 18.50 -60.77
CA ASN A 9 -3.49 18.17 -59.36
C ASN A 9 -4.20 19.20 -58.47
N GLU A 10 -5.33 18.84 -57.87
CA GLU A 10 -5.91 19.61 -56.76
C GLU A 10 -4.98 19.52 -55.53
N VAL A 11 -4.40 20.64 -55.13
CA VAL A 11 -3.60 20.75 -53.90
C VAL A 11 -4.56 20.73 -52.72
N ILE A 12 -4.55 19.63 -51.96
CA ILE A 12 -5.33 19.50 -50.73
C ILE A 12 -4.68 20.39 -49.64
N GLU A 13 -5.24 21.57 -49.39
CA GLU A 13 -4.85 22.40 -48.24
C GLU A 13 -5.26 21.74 -46.92
N ARG A 14 -4.26 21.40 -46.10
CA ARG A 14 -4.47 20.83 -44.77
C ARG A 14 -4.35 21.93 -43.71
N ARG A 15 -5.28 21.97 -42.76
CA ARG A 15 -5.26 22.92 -41.64
C ARG A 15 -4.08 22.62 -40.72
N SER A 16 -3.33 23.66 -40.33
CA SER A 16 -2.28 23.58 -39.31
C SER A 16 -2.85 23.95 -37.94
N ALA A 17 -2.40 23.25 -36.89
CA ALA A 17 -2.88 23.42 -35.51
C ALA A 17 -2.21 24.57 -34.76
N GLY A 18 -1.22 25.26 -35.34
CA GLY A 18 -0.58 26.44 -34.74
C GLY A 18 0.20 26.16 -33.45
N HIS A 19 0.78 24.97 -33.29
CA HIS A 19 1.59 24.65 -32.12
C HIS A 19 2.83 25.53 -32.01
N LEU A 20 3.14 25.97 -30.79
CA LEU A 20 4.39 26.68 -30.50
C LEU A 20 5.59 25.72 -30.61
N PRO A 21 6.75 26.20 -31.10
CA PRO A 21 7.96 25.41 -31.13
C PRO A 21 8.45 25.08 -29.71
N THR A 22 9.29 24.05 -29.61
CA THR A 22 9.96 23.71 -28.35
C THR A 22 10.76 24.90 -27.81
N VAL A 23 10.72 25.09 -26.49
CA VAL A 23 11.61 26.05 -25.79
C VAL A 23 13.06 25.56 -25.73
N TRP A 24 13.29 24.28 -26.02
CA TRP A 24 14.59 23.65 -26.02
C TRP A 24 15.20 23.67 -27.42
N ASP A 25 16.23 24.48 -27.59
CA ASP A 25 17.08 24.44 -28.77
C ASP A 25 18.01 23.21 -28.72
N ALA A 26 18.10 22.47 -29.82
CA ALA A 26 18.88 21.23 -29.87
C ALA A 26 20.38 21.45 -29.71
N GLN A 27 20.93 22.59 -30.17
CA GLN A 27 22.35 22.91 -29.99
C GLN A 27 22.64 23.25 -28.53
N LEU A 28 21.74 23.99 -27.89
CA LEU A 28 21.82 24.28 -26.45
C LEU A 28 21.79 23.00 -25.61
N VAL A 29 20.87 22.07 -25.90
CA VAL A 29 20.80 20.78 -25.18
C VAL A 29 22.11 19.99 -25.30
N ASN A 30 22.70 19.94 -26.51
CA ASN A 30 23.97 19.25 -26.73
C ASN A 30 25.18 19.95 -26.08
N SER A 31 25.04 21.23 -25.69
CA SER A 31 26.09 21.98 -25.01
C SER A 31 26.16 21.72 -23.50
N PHE A 32 25.12 21.10 -22.92
CA PHE A 32 25.08 20.85 -21.49
C PHE A 32 26.16 19.86 -21.08
N THR A 33 26.99 20.29 -20.14
CA THR A 33 28.01 19.47 -19.50
C THR A 33 27.79 19.51 -18.00
N SER A 34 28.12 18.42 -17.32
CA SER A 34 28.04 18.33 -15.86
C SER A 34 29.44 18.12 -15.31
N PRO A 35 29.90 18.92 -14.33
CA PRO A 35 31.11 18.61 -13.58
C PRO A 35 30.91 17.43 -12.63
N TYR A 36 29.67 16.94 -12.51
CA TYR A 36 29.30 15.78 -11.71
C TYR A 36 29.19 14.55 -12.62
N SER A 37 30.22 13.71 -12.59
CA SER A 37 30.23 12.38 -13.19
C SER A 37 30.56 11.32 -12.14
N TYR A 38 30.15 10.08 -12.39
CA TYR A 38 30.42 8.97 -11.47
C TYR A 38 31.91 8.65 -11.37
N GLU A 39 32.66 8.85 -12.45
CA GLU A 39 34.11 8.63 -12.49
C GLU A 39 34.86 9.56 -11.53
N ILE A 40 34.36 10.79 -11.34
CA ILE A 40 34.98 11.79 -10.47
C ILE A 40 34.46 11.67 -9.03
N HIS A 41 33.15 11.49 -8.84
CA HIS A 41 32.50 11.58 -7.53
C HIS A 41 32.04 10.25 -6.94
N GLY A 42 32.18 9.14 -7.67
CA GLY A 42 31.65 7.83 -7.30
C GLY A 42 32.20 7.29 -5.99
N THR A 43 33.51 7.44 -5.75
CA THR A 43 34.13 7.03 -4.47
C THR A 43 33.50 7.75 -3.29
N ARG A 44 33.36 9.08 -3.39
CA ARG A 44 32.77 9.89 -2.33
C ARG A 44 31.29 9.56 -2.10
N LEU A 45 30.57 9.27 -3.19
CA LEU A 45 29.18 8.82 -3.12
C LEU A 45 29.05 7.50 -2.34
N GLU A 46 29.89 6.52 -2.61
CA GLU A 46 29.83 5.22 -1.91
C GLU A 46 30.26 5.32 -0.45
N GLU A 47 31.26 6.16 -0.12
CA GLU A 47 31.62 6.48 1.27
C GLU A 47 30.42 7.06 2.04
N LEU A 48 29.76 8.08 1.47
CA LEU A 48 28.62 8.74 2.11
C LEU A 48 27.44 7.78 2.27
N LYS A 49 27.17 6.92 1.28
CA LYS A 49 26.15 5.87 1.42
C LYS A 49 26.47 4.95 2.59
N GLN A 50 27.73 4.54 2.74
CA GLN A 50 28.12 3.64 3.82
C GLN A 50 28.00 4.30 5.20
N ASP A 51 28.32 5.58 5.30
CA ASP A 51 28.17 6.33 6.56
C ASP A 51 26.70 6.52 6.94
N VAL A 52 25.82 6.80 5.97
CA VAL A 52 24.37 6.85 6.20
C VAL A 52 23.82 5.48 6.63
N ARG A 53 24.29 4.37 6.03
CA ARG A 53 23.89 3.02 6.48
C ARG A 53 24.28 2.77 7.94
N LYS A 54 25.49 3.14 8.34
CA LYS A 54 25.93 3.01 9.73
C LYS A 54 25.05 3.86 10.66
N LEU A 55 24.70 5.07 10.25
CA LEU A 55 23.83 5.96 11.02
C LEU A 55 22.42 5.36 11.21
N LEU A 56 21.83 4.79 10.16
CA LEU A 56 20.53 4.12 10.22
C LEU A 56 20.53 2.93 11.19
N VAL A 57 21.63 2.19 11.27
CA VAL A 57 21.77 1.03 12.16
C VAL A 57 22.08 1.43 13.61
N SER A 58 22.84 2.50 13.83
CA SER A 58 23.25 2.93 15.17
C SER A 58 22.17 3.70 15.92
N MET A 59 21.29 4.38 15.19
CA MET A 59 20.19 5.16 15.75
C MET A 59 19.15 4.23 16.38
N LYS A 60 18.88 4.43 17.68
CA LYS A 60 17.96 3.58 18.45
C LYS A 60 16.63 4.24 18.72
N GLU A 61 16.58 5.56 18.69
CA GLU A 61 15.38 6.30 19.07
C GLU A 61 14.40 6.36 17.90
N PRO A 62 13.18 5.81 18.03
CA PRO A 62 12.21 5.75 16.94
C PRO A 62 11.88 7.10 16.31
N ARG A 63 11.76 8.16 17.11
CA ARG A 63 11.48 9.49 16.58
C ARG A 63 12.58 9.97 15.66
N GLU A 64 13.84 9.85 16.09
CA GLU A 64 15.00 10.24 15.27
C GLU A 64 15.09 9.39 14.00
N GLN A 65 14.76 8.09 14.09
CA GLN A 65 14.74 7.20 12.93
C GLN A 65 13.70 7.65 11.90
N LEU A 66 12.48 7.98 12.34
CA LEU A 66 11.41 8.49 11.47
C LEU A 66 11.80 9.83 10.84
N ASP A 67 12.39 10.75 11.60
CA ASP A 67 12.86 12.04 11.10
C ASP A 67 13.95 11.87 10.04
N LEU A 68 14.92 10.96 10.27
CA LEU A 68 15.97 10.66 9.30
C LEU A 68 15.39 10.09 8.01
N ILE A 69 14.48 9.10 8.11
CA ILE A 69 13.81 8.51 6.94
C ILE A 69 13.03 9.58 6.18
N ASN A 70 12.27 10.42 6.88
CA ASN A 70 11.51 11.52 6.28
C ASN A 70 12.41 12.49 5.52
N ASN A 71 13.53 12.91 6.11
CA ASN A 71 14.49 13.79 5.47
C ASN A 71 15.12 13.14 4.23
N MET A 72 15.48 11.87 4.31
CA MET A 72 16.04 11.13 3.17
C MET A 72 15.07 11.01 2.00
N GLN A 73 13.78 10.76 2.29
CA GLN A 73 12.72 10.74 1.27
C GLN A 73 12.54 12.11 0.62
N ARG A 74 12.49 13.19 1.43
CA ARG A 74 12.34 14.57 0.93
C ARG A 74 13.54 15.07 0.13
N LEU A 75 14.74 14.63 0.49
CA LEU A 75 15.97 14.90 -0.27
C LEU A 75 16.08 14.08 -1.56
N GLY A 76 15.18 13.10 -1.78
CA GLY A 76 15.19 12.25 -2.96
C GLY A 76 16.32 11.23 -2.99
N VAL A 77 16.93 10.91 -1.84
CA VAL A 77 18.07 9.98 -1.73
C VAL A 77 17.69 8.63 -1.09
N SER A 78 16.44 8.47 -0.65
CA SER A 78 15.95 7.27 0.04
C SER A 78 16.03 5.99 -0.79
N TYR A 79 16.00 6.10 -2.13
CA TYR A 79 16.05 4.94 -3.05
C TYR A 79 17.34 4.10 -2.92
N HIS A 80 18.40 4.66 -2.34
CA HIS A 80 19.63 3.92 -2.06
C HIS A 80 19.55 3.00 -0.83
N PHE A 81 18.50 3.13 -0.01
CA PHE A 81 18.38 2.53 1.32
C PHE A 81 17.02 1.87 1.57
N GLU A 82 16.31 1.47 0.51
CA GLU A 82 14.95 0.94 0.62
C GLU A 82 14.83 -0.26 1.57
N LYS A 83 15.84 -1.13 1.60
CA LYS A 83 15.86 -2.33 2.46
C LYS A 83 16.00 -1.95 3.92
N GLU A 84 16.93 -1.06 4.23
CA GLU A 84 17.19 -0.54 5.56
C GLU A 84 15.96 0.21 6.09
N ILE A 85 15.35 1.06 5.27
CA ILE A 85 14.12 1.81 5.59
C ILE A 85 12.98 0.84 5.90
N LYS A 86 12.73 -0.16 5.05
CA LYS A 86 11.68 -1.17 5.28
C LYS A 86 11.90 -1.95 6.57
N ASN A 87 13.15 -2.34 6.88
CA ASN A 87 13.46 -3.07 8.10
C ASN A 87 13.23 -2.23 9.37
N ILE A 88 13.63 -0.95 9.34
CA ILE A 88 13.37 -0.03 10.45
C ILE A 88 11.86 0.15 10.64
N LEU A 89 11.14 0.46 9.56
CA LEU A 89 9.68 0.65 9.63
C LEU A 89 8.93 -0.61 10.08
N ALA A 90 9.38 -1.80 9.72
CA ALA A 90 8.80 -3.06 10.18
C ALA A 90 8.86 -3.21 11.72
N ASN A 91 9.94 -2.73 12.36
CA ASN A 91 10.07 -2.73 13.82
C ASN A 91 9.22 -1.64 14.49
N LEU A 92 8.78 -0.65 13.72
CA LEU A 92 7.97 0.48 14.17
C LEU A 92 6.50 0.34 13.78
N VAL A 93 6.03 -0.87 13.41
CA VAL A 93 4.62 -1.06 13.04
C VAL A 93 3.69 -0.86 14.22
N ASP A 94 4.11 -1.21 15.44
CA ASP A 94 3.31 -1.00 16.65
C ASP A 94 3.29 0.49 17.05
N PRO A 95 2.15 1.19 16.87
CA PRO A 95 2.04 2.61 17.15
C PRO A 95 1.96 2.93 18.65
N ASN A 96 1.72 1.94 19.50
CA ASN A 96 1.60 2.11 20.95
C ASN A 96 2.93 2.01 21.68
N ASN A 97 3.99 1.51 21.04
CA ASN A 97 5.25 1.26 21.72
C ASN A 97 6.11 2.51 21.96
N PHE A 98 5.90 3.61 21.22
CA PHE A 98 6.94 4.67 21.16
C PHE A 98 6.44 6.12 21.15
N ALA A 99 5.24 6.43 20.65
CA ALA A 99 4.89 7.82 20.32
C ALA A 99 3.70 8.37 21.12
N THR A 100 3.95 9.45 21.86
CA THR A 100 2.94 10.17 22.66
C THR A 100 2.46 11.47 22.02
N ASP A 101 3.29 12.12 21.19
CA ASP A 101 2.97 13.40 20.56
C ASP A 101 2.38 13.26 19.15
N LEU A 102 1.61 14.27 18.73
CA LEU A 102 0.89 14.27 17.45
C LEU A 102 1.84 14.18 16.25
N TYR A 103 2.96 14.92 16.31
CA TYR A 103 3.95 14.94 15.23
C TYR A 103 4.49 13.54 14.94
N THR A 104 4.98 12.84 15.96
CA THR A 104 5.59 11.52 15.80
C THR A 104 4.56 10.49 15.31
N VAL A 105 3.34 10.49 15.84
CA VAL A 105 2.28 9.55 15.44
C VAL A 105 1.86 9.78 13.99
N ALA A 106 1.63 11.03 13.60
CA ALA A 106 1.26 11.35 12.23
C ALA A 106 2.38 11.01 11.24
N LEU A 107 3.65 11.26 11.62
CA LEU A 107 4.81 10.93 10.81
C LEU A 107 4.96 9.41 10.64
N GLN A 108 4.84 8.66 11.74
CA GLN A 108 4.88 7.20 11.74
C GLN A 108 3.79 6.61 10.84
N PHE A 109 2.54 7.05 11.02
CA PHE A 109 1.41 6.64 10.18
C PHE A 109 1.70 6.88 8.70
N ARG A 110 2.14 8.09 8.36
CA ARG A 110 2.45 8.48 6.98
C ARG A 110 3.53 7.60 6.37
N LEU A 111 4.67 7.43 7.06
CA LEU A 111 5.80 6.67 6.56
C LEU A 111 5.48 5.17 6.41
N LEU A 112 4.74 4.59 7.37
CA LEU A 112 4.29 3.20 7.30
C LEU A 112 3.37 2.98 6.09
N ARG A 113 2.34 3.81 5.92
CA ARG A 113 1.40 3.71 4.81
C ARG A 113 2.09 3.89 3.45
N GLN A 114 3.01 4.85 3.33
CA GLN A 114 3.80 5.07 2.10
C GLN A 114 4.65 3.86 1.72
N ASN A 115 5.10 3.08 2.70
CA ASN A 115 5.92 1.89 2.49
C ASN A 115 5.10 0.58 2.43
N GLY A 116 3.77 0.67 2.41
CA GLY A 116 2.86 -0.47 2.22
C GLY A 116 2.53 -1.23 3.51
N PHE A 117 2.87 -0.70 4.68
CA PHE A 117 2.45 -1.29 5.96
C PHE A 117 1.00 -0.91 6.26
N SER A 118 0.24 -1.89 6.75
CA SER A 118 -1.14 -1.68 7.18
C SER A 118 -1.14 -1.16 8.61
N ILE A 119 -1.55 0.09 8.79
CA ILE A 119 -1.76 0.74 10.09
C ILE A 119 -3.11 1.44 10.06
N THR A 120 -3.97 1.16 11.02
CA THR A 120 -5.34 1.71 11.09
C THR A 120 -5.33 3.19 11.48
N THR A 121 -6.41 3.90 11.16
CA THR A 121 -6.57 5.33 11.50
C THR A 121 -6.85 5.57 12.98
N ASP A 122 -7.18 4.51 13.73
CA ASP A 122 -7.42 4.51 15.18
C ASP A 122 -6.26 5.10 16.00
N VAL A 123 -5.03 5.01 15.49
CA VAL A 123 -3.85 5.63 16.10
C VAL A 123 -3.96 7.15 16.24
N ILE A 124 -4.81 7.77 15.42
CA ILE A 124 -5.06 9.22 15.44
C ILE A 124 -6.17 9.55 16.45
N ASN A 125 -7.04 8.60 16.81
CA ASN A 125 -8.20 8.83 17.67
C ASN A 125 -7.81 9.28 19.09
N LYS A 126 -6.59 8.97 19.56
CA LYS A 126 -6.08 9.48 20.85
C LYS A 126 -5.94 11.01 20.91
N PHE A 127 -5.99 11.68 19.76
CA PHE A 127 -5.95 13.13 19.63
C PHE A 127 -7.33 13.73 19.37
N MET A 128 -8.39 12.94 19.51
CA MET A 128 -9.78 13.36 19.37
C MET A 128 -10.50 13.34 20.73
N ASP A 129 -11.48 14.22 20.88
CA ASP A 129 -12.39 14.24 22.02
C ASP A 129 -13.55 13.23 21.86
N SER A 130 -14.46 13.18 22.84
CA SER A 130 -15.62 12.28 22.84
C SER A 130 -16.60 12.54 21.71
N ASP A 131 -16.58 13.74 21.12
CA ASP A 131 -17.45 14.14 20.01
C ASP A 131 -16.80 13.82 18.64
N GLY A 132 -15.58 13.26 18.63
CA GLY A 132 -14.83 12.93 17.42
C GLY A 132 -14.15 14.14 16.77
N LYS A 133 -14.03 15.27 17.50
CA LYS A 133 -13.29 16.45 17.05
C LYS A 133 -11.86 16.41 17.58
N PHE A 134 -10.91 16.93 16.82
CA PHE A 134 -9.54 17.10 17.32
C PHE A 134 -9.49 17.99 18.55
N MET A 135 -8.73 17.57 19.56
CA MET A 135 -8.61 18.29 20.84
C MET A 135 -8.07 19.71 20.62
N ASP A 136 -8.68 20.70 21.29
CA ASP A 136 -8.28 22.11 21.14
C ASP A 136 -6.86 22.39 21.65
N THR A 137 -6.31 21.52 22.51
CA THR A 137 -4.92 21.59 22.99
C THR A 137 -3.87 21.42 21.88
N LEU A 138 -4.26 20.89 20.71
CA LEU A 138 -3.36 20.66 19.58
C LEU A 138 -3.10 21.93 18.75
N GLN A 139 -3.86 23.01 18.98
CA GLN A 139 -3.78 24.23 18.17
C GLN A 139 -2.39 24.89 18.19
N GLU A 140 -1.63 24.71 19.27
CA GLU A 140 -0.28 25.26 19.41
C GLU A 140 0.80 24.37 18.77
N ASP A 141 0.50 23.10 18.47
CA ASP A 141 1.44 22.15 17.85
C ASP A 141 1.42 22.26 16.32
N VAL A 142 1.98 23.34 15.80
CA VAL A 142 2.04 23.60 14.35
C VAL A 142 2.73 22.47 13.58
N ASN A 143 3.78 21.88 14.15
CA ASN A 143 4.50 20.77 13.51
C ASN A 143 3.67 19.50 13.49
N GLY A 144 2.99 19.18 14.59
CA GLY A 144 2.04 18.07 14.67
C GLY A 144 0.88 18.23 13.69
N LEU A 145 0.29 19.42 13.63
CA LEU A 145 -0.80 19.73 12.70
C LEU A 145 -0.35 19.62 11.23
N LEU A 146 0.84 20.10 10.88
CA LEU A 146 1.39 19.95 9.53
C LEU A 146 1.64 18.48 9.18
N SER A 147 2.22 17.70 10.11
CA SER A 147 2.46 16.27 9.92
C SER A 147 1.14 15.50 9.76
N LEU A 148 0.13 15.84 10.57
CA LEU A 148 -1.23 15.29 10.49
C LEU A 148 -1.90 15.62 9.15
N TYR A 149 -1.78 16.87 8.69
CA TYR A 149 -2.27 17.28 7.39
C TYR A 149 -1.63 16.45 6.26
N GLU A 150 -0.30 16.27 6.27
CA GLU A 150 0.38 15.43 5.29
C GLU A 150 -0.07 13.95 5.37
N ALA A 151 -0.28 13.43 6.58
CA ALA A 151 -0.76 12.07 6.82
C ALA A 151 -2.20 11.86 6.33
N SER A 152 -3.05 12.89 6.39
CA SER A 152 -4.46 12.81 5.99
C SER A 152 -4.66 12.42 4.53
N TYR A 153 -3.69 12.72 3.66
CA TYR A 153 -3.71 12.31 2.25
C TYR A 153 -3.57 10.80 2.01
N LEU A 154 -3.18 10.05 3.04
CA LEU A 154 -3.02 8.59 2.99
C LEU A 154 -4.13 7.86 3.74
N ALA A 155 -5.04 8.59 4.37
CA ALA A 155 -6.27 8.04 4.91
C ALA A 155 -7.25 7.79 3.76
N PHE A 156 -7.84 6.60 3.71
CA PHE A 156 -8.97 6.38 2.82
C PHE A 156 -10.27 6.77 3.55
N PRO A 157 -11.21 7.46 2.88
CA PRO A 157 -12.56 7.56 3.40
C PRO A 157 -13.08 6.13 3.65
N ASP A 158 -13.80 5.92 4.75
CA ASP A 158 -14.51 4.67 5.03
C ASP A 158 -13.67 3.43 5.38
N GLU A 159 -12.37 3.50 5.70
CA GLU A 159 -11.57 2.28 5.99
C GLU A 159 -12.21 1.34 7.01
N GLU A 160 -12.72 1.90 8.11
CA GLU A 160 -13.45 1.14 9.13
C GLU A 160 -14.80 0.64 8.61
N SER A 161 -15.50 1.44 7.81
CA SER A 161 -16.80 1.10 7.24
C SER A 161 -16.70 0.01 6.15
N VAL A 162 -15.60 -0.04 5.39
CA VAL A 162 -15.32 -1.07 4.38
C VAL A 162 -15.07 -2.42 5.04
N TYR A 163 -14.19 -2.49 6.04
CA TYR A 163 -13.94 -3.75 6.75
C TYR A 163 -15.19 -4.24 7.49
N LEU A 164 -15.93 -3.35 8.14
CA LEU A 164 -17.17 -3.71 8.82
C LEU A 164 -18.23 -4.22 7.84
N LYS A 165 -18.41 -3.57 6.68
CA LYS A 165 -19.31 -4.03 5.61
C LYS A 165 -18.89 -5.41 5.08
N GLU A 166 -17.59 -5.61 4.83
CA GLU A 166 -17.05 -6.90 4.38
C GLU A 166 -17.34 -8.02 5.39
N VAL A 167 -17.10 -7.79 6.68
CA VAL A 167 -17.40 -8.75 7.74
C VAL A 167 -18.90 -9.04 7.82
N GLN A 168 -19.76 -8.00 7.79
CA GLN A 168 -21.21 -8.18 7.83
C GLN A 168 -21.72 -9.02 6.65
N GLU A 169 -21.19 -8.78 5.45
CA GLU A 169 -21.53 -9.57 4.27
C GLU A 169 -21.02 -11.00 4.35
N LEU A 170 -19.80 -11.22 4.85
CA LEU A 170 -19.26 -12.57 5.05
C LEU A 170 -20.06 -13.36 6.07
N VAL A 171 -20.45 -12.73 7.19
CA VAL A 171 -21.30 -13.36 8.22
C VAL A 171 -22.67 -13.71 7.67
N ARG A 172 -23.29 -12.83 6.86
CA ARG A 172 -24.55 -13.15 6.16
C ARG A 172 -24.37 -14.35 5.21
N TRP A 173 -23.33 -14.31 4.38
CA TRP A 173 -23.01 -15.40 3.45
C TRP A 173 -22.79 -16.74 4.15
N SER A 174 -22.07 -16.77 5.28
CA SER A 174 -21.85 -18.00 6.05
C SER A 174 -23.14 -18.56 6.65
N LYS A 175 -24.01 -17.67 7.18
CA LYS A 175 -25.35 -18.05 7.66
C LYS A 175 -26.21 -18.65 6.53
N ASP A 176 -26.17 -18.06 5.34
CA ASP A 176 -26.92 -18.55 4.17
C ASP A 176 -26.42 -19.93 3.71
N LEU A 177 -25.09 -20.16 3.74
CA LEU A 177 -24.51 -21.48 3.45
C LEU A 177 -24.94 -22.54 4.48
N ASN A 178 -25.02 -22.11 5.75
CA ASN A 178 -25.40 -22.90 6.91
C ASN A 178 -24.52 -24.16 7.08
N LEU A 179 -23.21 -24.04 6.84
CA LEU A 179 -22.29 -25.18 6.93
C LEU A 179 -22.08 -25.65 8.36
N LYS A 180 -22.16 -24.77 9.36
CA LYS A 180 -22.01 -25.14 10.77
C LYS A 180 -23.05 -26.18 11.23
N GLU A 181 -24.30 -26.02 10.80
CA GLU A 181 -25.37 -26.97 11.10
C GLU A 181 -25.24 -28.26 10.27
N LYS A 182 -24.80 -28.14 9.01
CA LYS A 182 -24.67 -29.28 8.10
C LYS A 182 -23.44 -30.14 8.39
N LEU A 183 -22.36 -29.52 8.87
CA LEU A 183 -21.04 -30.10 9.09
C LEU A 183 -20.54 -29.67 10.48
N PRO A 184 -21.16 -30.15 11.56
CA PRO A 184 -20.87 -29.70 12.93
C PRO A 184 -19.47 -30.08 13.42
N PHE A 185 -18.77 -30.98 12.71
CA PHE A 185 -17.39 -31.35 12.99
C PHE A 185 -16.38 -30.32 12.50
N GLY A 186 -16.74 -29.47 11.53
CA GLY A 186 -15.85 -28.49 10.92
C GLY A 186 -15.64 -27.24 11.79
N ARG A 187 -14.42 -26.70 11.78
CA ARG A 187 -14.04 -25.48 12.48
C ARG A 187 -14.70 -24.26 11.83
N ASP A 188 -15.46 -23.50 12.62
CA ASP A 188 -16.09 -22.25 12.21
C ASP A 188 -15.13 -21.06 12.40
N ARG A 189 -14.26 -20.82 11.41
CA ARG A 189 -13.16 -19.83 11.47
C ARG A 189 -13.22 -18.76 10.38
N LEU A 190 -14.43 -18.27 10.10
CA LEU A 190 -14.67 -17.28 9.04
C LEU A 190 -13.93 -15.96 9.30
N LEU A 191 -13.94 -15.46 10.54
CA LEU A 191 -13.36 -14.16 10.88
C LEU A 191 -11.83 -14.23 10.90
N GLU A 192 -11.25 -15.35 11.33
CA GLU A 192 -9.83 -15.61 11.25
C GLU A 192 -9.37 -15.73 9.80
N GLY A 193 -10.15 -16.40 8.94
CA GLY A 193 -9.89 -16.45 7.50
C GLY A 193 -9.96 -15.07 6.84
N TYR A 194 -10.87 -14.20 7.30
CA TYR A 194 -10.94 -12.82 6.86
C TYR A 194 -9.76 -11.97 7.36
N PHE A 195 -9.34 -12.14 8.61
CA PHE A 195 -8.16 -11.50 9.16
C PHE A 195 -6.91 -11.82 8.32
N TRP A 196 -6.73 -13.08 7.91
CA TRP A 196 -5.69 -13.48 6.95
C TRP A 196 -5.82 -12.74 5.61
N ALA A 197 -7.03 -12.62 5.06
CA ALA A 197 -7.27 -11.92 3.81
C ALA A 197 -6.89 -10.43 3.87
N VAL A 198 -7.14 -9.76 5.00
CA VAL A 198 -6.72 -8.37 5.24
C VAL A 198 -5.20 -8.24 5.27
N GLY A 199 -4.51 -9.17 5.92
CA GLY A 199 -3.03 -9.22 5.93
C GLY A 199 -2.43 -9.45 4.55
N CYS A 200 -3.03 -10.32 3.74
CA CYS A 200 -2.57 -10.60 2.37
C CYS A 200 -2.86 -9.46 1.39
N VAL A 201 -3.94 -8.70 1.60
CA VAL A 201 -4.40 -7.65 0.66
C VAL A 201 -4.65 -6.35 1.42
N SER A 202 -3.56 -5.64 1.68
CA SER A 202 -3.53 -4.27 2.21
C SER A 202 -3.25 -3.27 1.08
N PRO A 203 -3.77 -2.02 1.13
CA PRO A 203 -4.62 -1.37 2.15
C PRO A 203 -6.15 -1.53 1.92
N PRO A 204 -7.04 -1.01 2.81
CA PRO A 204 -8.52 -1.10 2.76
C PRO A 204 -9.23 -0.44 1.56
N LEU A 205 -8.62 -0.43 0.37
CA LEU A 205 -9.23 0.12 -0.82
C LEU A 205 -10.50 -0.66 -1.19
N GLN A 206 -11.56 0.08 -1.54
CA GLN A 206 -12.82 -0.49 -2.03
C GLN A 206 -12.59 -1.38 -3.27
N SER A 207 -11.61 -1.06 -4.11
CA SER A 207 -11.20 -1.86 -5.27
C SER A 207 -10.73 -3.27 -4.90
N PHE A 208 -10.15 -3.44 -3.71
CA PHE A 208 -9.68 -4.72 -3.20
C PHE A 208 -10.72 -5.45 -2.33
N SER A 209 -11.87 -4.83 -2.06
CA SER A 209 -12.91 -5.39 -1.20
C SER A 209 -13.41 -6.75 -1.68
N LYS A 210 -13.70 -6.86 -2.99
CA LYS A 210 -14.12 -8.13 -3.59
C LYS A 210 -13.07 -9.22 -3.40
N LEU A 211 -11.80 -8.91 -3.65
CA LEU A 211 -10.70 -9.87 -3.54
C LEU A 211 -10.53 -10.38 -2.11
N ARG A 212 -10.55 -9.50 -1.10
CA ARG A 212 -10.48 -9.91 0.32
C ARG A 212 -11.62 -10.85 0.71
N ARG A 213 -12.85 -10.54 0.29
CA ARG A 213 -14.01 -11.40 0.57
C ARG A 213 -13.89 -12.75 -0.12
N ASP A 214 -13.41 -12.78 -1.36
CA ASP A 214 -13.24 -14.03 -2.11
C ASP A 214 -12.14 -14.91 -1.48
N ILE A 215 -11.04 -14.31 -1.03
CA ILE A 215 -10.00 -15.01 -0.26
C ILE A 215 -10.58 -15.56 1.06
N ALA A 216 -11.30 -14.73 1.83
CA ALA A 216 -11.87 -15.17 3.10
C ALA A 216 -12.85 -16.36 2.94
N LYS A 217 -13.70 -16.33 1.90
CA LYS A 217 -14.59 -17.44 1.56
C LYS A 217 -13.82 -18.69 1.18
N PHE A 218 -12.77 -18.55 0.36
CA PHE A 218 -11.91 -19.66 -0.02
C PHE A 218 -11.23 -20.28 1.21
N THR A 219 -10.62 -19.48 2.08
CA THR A 219 -9.96 -19.95 3.31
C THR A 219 -10.95 -20.66 4.24
N TYR A 220 -12.17 -20.15 4.36
CA TYR A 220 -13.22 -20.79 5.16
C TYR A 220 -13.59 -22.18 4.63
N LEU A 221 -13.83 -22.30 3.32
CA LEU A 221 -14.15 -23.59 2.69
C LEU A 221 -12.97 -24.56 2.73
N ALA A 222 -11.74 -24.08 2.51
CA ALA A 222 -10.53 -24.87 2.60
C ALA A 222 -10.32 -25.43 4.02
N THR A 223 -10.64 -24.67 5.06
CA THR A 223 -10.56 -25.12 6.46
C THR A 223 -11.54 -26.26 6.74
N ILE A 224 -12.77 -26.15 6.24
CA ILE A 224 -13.77 -27.22 6.40
C ILE A 224 -13.35 -28.45 5.60
N LEU A 225 -12.76 -28.26 4.41
CA LEU A 225 -12.27 -29.36 3.60
C LEU A 225 -11.07 -30.06 4.25
N ASP A 226 -10.18 -29.31 4.89
CA ASP A 226 -9.09 -29.84 5.72
C ASP A 226 -9.67 -30.75 6.82
N ASP A 227 -10.67 -30.27 7.57
CA ASP A 227 -11.37 -31.04 8.61
C ASP A 227 -12.05 -32.33 8.09
N VAL A 228 -12.51 -32.31 6.84
CA VAL A 228 -13.03 -33.52 6.18
C VAL A 228 -11.92 -34.55 5.97
N HIS A 229 -10.70 -34.13 5.63
CA HIS A 229 -9.60 -35.03 5.28
C HIS A 229 -8.80 -35.52 6.48
N ASP A 230 -8.64 -34.70 7.53
CA ASP A 230 -7.79 -35.03 8.68
C ASP A 230 -8.56 -35.53 9.91
N VAL A 231 -9.84 -35.14 10.08
CA VAL A 231 -10.66 -35.47 11.26
C VAL A 231 -11.85 -36.37 10.93
N TYR A 232 -12.65 -36.04 9.91
CA TYR A 232 -13.97 -36.68 9.74
C TYR A 232 -13.99 -37.87 8.78
N GLY A 233 -13.38 -37.74 7.60
CA GLY A 233 -13.56 -38.69 6.50
C GLY A 233 -12.81 -40.00 6.70
N SER A 234 -13.47 -41.12 6.42
CA SER A 234 -12.81 -42.42 6.30
C SER A 234 -12.07 -42.53 4.95
N LEU A 235 -11.05 -43.40 4.87
CA LEU A 235 -10.29 -43.61 3.62
C LEU A 235 -11.19 -43.94 2.41
N ASP A 236 -12.24 -44.74 2.61
CA ASP A 236 -13.18 -45.11 1.55
C ASP A 236 -14.03 -43.92 1.08
N GLU A 237 -14.39 -43.01 1.98
CA GLU A 237 -15.14 -41.79 1.64
C GLU A 237 -14.24 -40.76 0.95
N LEU A 238 -13.00 -40.61 1.43
CA LEU A 238 -12.02 -39.71 0.83
C LEU A 238 -11.62 -40.16 -0.57
N GLU A 239 -11.50 -41.46 -0.82
CA GLU A 239 -11.22 -41.98 -2.16
C GLU A 239 -12.38 -41.71 -3.13
N LYS A 240 -13.63 -41.86 -2.67
CA LYS A 240 -14.81 -41.49 -3.47
C LYS A 240 -14.85 -39.99 -3.76
N TYR A 241 -14.54 -39.16 -2.76
CA TYR A 241 -14.46 -37.71 -2.92
C TYR A 241 -13.36 -37.29 -3.92
N ARG A 242 -12.19 -37.93 -3.84
CA ARG A 242 -11.07 -37.72 -4.76
C ARG A 242 -11.45 -38.06 -6.21
N ILE A 243 -12.11 -39.20 -6.43
CA ILE A 243 -12.58 -39.60 -7.76
C ILE A 243 -13.65 -38.63 -8.28
N ALA A 244 -14.55 -38.16 -7.43
CA ALA A 244 -15.59 -37.22 -7.83
C ALA A 244 -15.05 -35.82 -8.21
N THR A 245 -13.87 -35.47 -7.73
CA THR A 245 -13.23 -34.16 -7.96
C THR A 245 -12.08 -34.21 -8.98
N SER A 246 -11.73 -35.39 -9.49
CA SER A 246 -10.75 -35.53 -10.58
C SER A 246 -11.39 -35.16 -11.92
N TRP A 247 -10.80 -34.17 -12.60
CA TRP A 247 -11.17 -33.75 -13.96
C TRP A 247 -10.80 -34.76 -15.03
#